data_AF-R7WBV8-F1
#
_entry.id   AF-R7WBV8-F1
#
_cell.length_a   1.000
_cell.length_b   1.000
_cell.length_c   1.000
_cell.angle_alpha   90.00
_cell.angle_beta   90.00
_cell.angle_gamma   90.00
#
_symmetry.space_group_name_H-M   'P 1'
#
loop_
_entity.id
_entity.type
_entity.pdbx_description
1 polymer ?
#
loop_
_entity_poly.entity_id
_entity_poly.type
_entity_poly.pdbx_seq_one_letter_code
_entity_poly.pdbx_strand_id
1 'polypeptide(L)'
;MSDKPEDAEAGRMQLRRNRVVVQVLEMGIVVHSVVIGLGMGASQSVCTIRPLVAAICFHQLFEGMGLGGCILQAEYGVKMKAGLVFFFSTTMPFGVALGLALTKVYRDNSPTALIVVGLLNAASAGLLHYMALVELLAADFLGPKLQGSVRLQLVCLAAVLLGAGAMSLMAKWA
;
A
#
# COMPACT_ATOMS: atom_id res chain seq x y z
N MET A 1 -39.69 16.67 -8.29
CA MET A 1 -38.85 15.75 -7.50
C MET A 1 -37.60 16.55 -7.14
N SER A 2 -37.58 17.13 -5.93
CA SER A 2 -36.51 18.05 -5.49
C SER A 2 -35.28 17.24 -5.09
N ASP A 3 -34.24 17.30 -5.92
CA ASP A 3 -32.89 16.91 -5.51
C ASP A 3 -32.51 17.82 -4.34
N LYS A 4 -32.43 17.28 -3.12
CA LYS A 4 -32.24 18.09 -1.91
C LYS A 4 -30.76 18.48 -1.80
N PRO A 5 -30.43 19.73 -1.43
CA PRO A 5 -29.05 20.19 -1.29
C PRO A 5 -28.20 19.33 -0.32
N GLU A 6 -28.83 18.62 0.62
CA GLU A 6 -28.20 17.72 1.59
C GLU A 6 -27.54 16.48 0.93
N ASP A 7 -28.18 15.89 -0.08
CA ASP A 7 -27.67 14.70 -0.76
C ASP A 7 -26.42 15.04 -1.60
N ALA A 8 -26.44 16.21 -2.23
CA ALA A 8 -25.30 16.74 -2.98
C ALA A 8 -24.12 17.09 -2.07
N GLU A 9 -24.36 17.52 -0.83
CA GLU A 9 -23.32 17.81 0.14
C GLU A 9 -22.65 16.55 0.68
N ALA A 10 -23.45 15.53 1.04
CA ALA A 10 -22.95 14.22 1.46
C ALA A 10 -22.05 13.58 0.39
N GLY A 11 -22.46 13.64 -0.88
CA GLY A 11 -21.65 13.14 -2.00
C GLY A 11 -20.30 13.86 -2.14
N ARG A 12 -20.27 15.19 -1.98
CA ARG A 12 -19.03 15.98 -2.01
C ARG A 12 -18.10 15.65 -0.84
N MET A 13 -18.64 15.44 0.36
CA MET A 13 -17.86 15.03 1.54
C MET A 13 -17.23 13.65 1.34
N GLN A 14 -18.00 12.69 0.82
CA GLN A 14 -17.51 11.35 0.52
C GLN A 14 -16.37 11.36 -0.52
N LEU A 15 -16.53 12.13 -1.60
CA LEU A 15 -15.49 12.30 -2.61
C LEU A 15 -14.22 12.92 -2.03
N ARG A 16 -14.34 13.94 -1.17
CA ARG A 16 -13.19 14.54 -0.47
C ARG A 16 -12.49 13.51 0.41
N ARG A 17 -13.24 12.70 1.16
CA ARG A 17 -12.69 11.62 1.97
C ARG A 17 -11.90 10.63 1.12
N ASN A 18 -12.50 10.11 0.04
CA ASN A 18 -11.84 9.16 -0.86
C ASN A 18 -10.54 9.72 -1.45
N ARG A 19 -10.52 11.02 -1.77
CA ARG A 19 -9.34 11.72 -2.27
C ARG A 19 -8.22 11.83 -1.23
N VAL A 20 -8.57 12.10 0.03
CA VAL A 20 -7.59 12.11 1.13
C VAL A 20 -7.06 10.70 1.37
N VAL A 21 -7.93 9.70 1.42
CA VAL A 21 -7.55 8.28 1.62
C VAL A 21 -6.55 7.84 0.57
N VAL A 22 -6.81 8.07 -0.72
CA VAL A 22 -5.88 7.65 -1.78
C VAL A 22 -4.56 8.43 -1.74
N GLN A 23 -4.55 9.71 -1.35
CA GLN A 23 -3.31 10.48 -1.21
C GLN A 23 -2.45 9.99 -0.04
N VAL A 24 -3.06 9.71 1.11
CA VAL A 24 -2.37 9.17 2.28
C VAL A 24 -1.88 7.75 2.01
N LEU A 25 -2.71 6.92 1.37
CA LEU A 25 -2.33 5.56 0.97
C LEU A 25 -1.15 5.58 -0.01
N GLU A 26 -1.20 6.40 -1.06
CA GLU A 26 -0.12 6.55 -2.03
C GLU A 26 1.18 6.97 -1.33
N MET A 27 1.12 7.96 -0.44
CA MET A 27 2.32 8.42 0.27
C MET A 27 2.90 7.33 1.17
N GLY A 28 2.05 6.54 1.83
CA GLY A 28 2.47 5.37 2.60
C GLY A 28 3.14 4.30 1.73
N ILE A 29 2.56 3.99 0.56
CA ILE A 29 3.13 3.03 -0.39
C ILE A 29 4.48 3.54 -0.90
N VAL A 30 4.59 4.82 -1.28
CA VAL A 30 5.84 5.40 -1.77
C VAL A 30 6.95 5.24 -0.73
N VAL A 31 6.71 5.63 0.52
CA VAL A 31 7.72 5.47 1.59
C VAL A 31 8.08 4.00 1.79
N HIS A 32 7.08 3.11 1.84
CA HIS A 32 7.30 1.67 2.02
C HIS A 32 8.15 1.06 0.91
N SER A 33 7.80 1.34 -0.35
CA SER A 33 8.46 0.82 -1.54
C SER A 33 9.91 1.29 -1.65
N VAL A 34 10.22 2.54 -1.24
CA VAL A 34 11.62 3.00 -1.19
C VAL A 34 12.42 2.18 -0.17
N VAL A 35 11.87 1.97 1.03
CA VAL A 35 12.58 1.25 2.10
C VAL A 35 12.83 -0.21 1.72
N ILE A 36 11.83 -0.90 1.17
CA ILE A 36 11.98 -2.27 0.67
C ILE A 36 12.99 -2.30 -0.48
N GLY A 37 12.87 -1.38 -1.44
CA GLY A 37 13.78 -1.29 -2.60
C GLY A 37 15.23 -1.08 -2.15
N LEU A 38 15.47 -0.20 -1.17
CA LEU A 38 16.79 0.06 -0.62
C LEU A 38 17.39 -1.20 0.02
N GLY A 39 16.61 -1.93 0.82
CA GLY A 39 17.05 -3.20 1.41
C GLY A 39 17.38 -4.27 0.35
N MET A 40 16.56 -4.37 -0.70
CA MET A 40 16.81 -5.29 -1.82
C MET A 40 18.08 -4.90 -2.59
N GLY A 41 18.25 -3.61 -2.92
CA GLY A 41 19.42 -3.10 -3.65
C GLY A 41 20.72 -3.19 -2.86
N ALA A 42 20.64 -3.18 -1.52
CA ALA A 42 21.79 -3.39 -0.65
C ALA A 42 22.22 -4.87 -0.54
N SER A 43 21.31 -5.81 -0.81
CA SER A 43 21.57 -7.24 -0.68
C SER A 43 22.64 -7.72 -1.68
N GLN A 44 23.61 -8.48 -1.19
CA GLN A 44 24.72 -9.02 -1.99
C GLN A 44 24.56 -10.51 -2.35
N SER A 45 23.54 -11.20 -1.79
CA SER A 45 23.33 -12.64 -1.98
C SER A 45 22.30 -12.94 -3.07
N VAL A 46 22.76 -13.46 -4.21
CA VAL A 46 21.90 -13.85 -5.34
C VAL A 46 20.86 -14.90 -4.93
N CYS A 47 21.21 -15.81 -4.01
CA CYS A 47 20.29 -16.81 -3.47
C CYS A 47 19.13 -16.21 -2.67
N THR A 48 19.29 -15.01 -2.11
CA THR A 48 18.24 -14.27 -1.39
C THR A 48 17.45 -13.38 -2.34
N ILE A 49 18.12 -12.72 -3.29
CA ILE A 49 17.48 -11.77 -4.21
C ILE A 49 16.46 -12.46 -5.12
N ARG A 50 16.76 -13.66 -5.65
CA ARG A 50 15.86 -14.37 -6.59
C ARG A 50 14.47 -14.67 -6.01
N PRO A 51 14.34 -15.34 -4.86
CA PRO A 51 13.02 -15.56 -4.25
C PRO A 51 12.40 -14.23 -3.78
N LEU A 52 13.19 -13.31 -3.22
CA LEU A 52 12.71 -12.01 -2.75
C LEU A 52 12.07 -11.17 -3.86
N VAL A 53 12.66 -11.14 -5.06
CA VAL A 53 12.08 -10.46 -6.24
C VAL A 53 10.74 -11.09 -6.61
N ALA A 54 10.65 -12.42 -6.67
CA ALA A 54 9.39 -13.09 -6.98
C ALA A 54 8.31 -12.79 -5.93
N ALA A 55 8.65 -12.85 -4.64
CA ALA A 55 7.74 -12.54 -3.55
C ALA A 55 7.22 -11.10 -3.62
N ILE A 56 8.12 -10.15 -3.89
CA ILE A 56 7.80 -8.73 -3.98
C ILE A 56 6.97 -8.41 -5.22
N CYS A 57 7.16 -9.11 -6.35
CA CYS A 57 6.28 -8.96 -7.51
C CYS A 57 4.82 -9.29 -7.15
N PHE A 58 4.60 -10.38 -6.40
CA PHE A 58 3.25 -10.72 -5.94
C PHE A 58 2.74 -9.74 -4.87
N HIS A 59 3.60 -9.31 -3.93
CA HIS A 59 3.26 -8.28 -2.94
C HIS A 59 2.80 -6.99 -3.62
N GLN A 60 3.59 -6.50 -4.58
CA GLN A 60 3.31 -5.27 -5.32
C GLN A 60 2.06 -5.40 -6.18
N LEU A 61 1.77 -6.59 -6.71
CA LEU A 61 0.50 -6.85 -7.41
C LEU A 61 -0.71 -6.61 -6.49
N PHE A 62 -0.68 -7.14 -5.27
CA PHE A 62 -1.78 -6.96 -4.31
C PHE A 62 -1.89 -5.52 -3.82
N GLU A 63 -0.77 -4.85 -3.53
CA GLU A 63 -0.77 -3.42 -3.19
C GLU A 63 -1.34 -2.56 -4.32
N GLY A 64 -0.95 -2.86 -5.57
CA GLY A 64 -1.43 -2.13 -6.76
C GLY A 64 -2.92 -2.31 -7.01
N MET A 65 -3.48 -3.49 -6.77
CA MET A 65 -4.92 -3.72 -6.83
C MET A 65 -5.67 -2.90 -5.77
N GLY A 66 -5.17 -2.86 -4.53
CA GLY A 66 -5.76 -2.06 -3.45
C GLY A 66 -5.74 -0.55 -3.74
N LEU A 67 -4.59 -0.03 -4.19
CA LEU A 67 -4.45 1.35 -4.61
C LEU A 67 -5.37 1.68 -5.81
N GLY A 68 -5.42 0.80 -6.81
CA GLY A 68 -6.30 0.96 -7.97
C GLY A 68 -7.77 1.09 -7.58
N GLY A 69 -8.23 0.30 -6.61
CA GLY A 69 -9.57 0.43 -6.03
C GLY A 69 -9.83 1.81 -5.42
N CYS A 70 -8.87 2.36 -4.67
CA CYS A 70 -8.97 3.69 -4.07
C CYS A 70 -8.96 4.81 -5.12
N ILE A 71 -8.12 4.68 -6.16
CA ILE A 71 -8.05 5.62 -7.28
C ILE A 71 -9.38 5.71 -8.03
N LEU A 72 -10.04 4.56 -8.24
CA LEU A 72 -11.35 4.52 -8.89
C LEU A 72 -12.42 5.27 -8.07
N GLN A 73 -12.40 5.11 -6.74
CA GLN A 73 -13.34 5.77 -5.83
C GLN A 73 -13.10 7.29 -5.65
N ALA A 74 -11.89 7.78 -5.92
CA ALA A 74 -11.54 9.20 -5.78
C ALA A 74 -11.99 10.07 -6.97
N GLU A 75 -12.47 9.45 -8.05
CA GLU A 75 -12.95 10.09 -9.28
C GLU A 75 -11.99 11.14 -9.86
N TYR A 76 -10.69 10.83 -9.78
CA TYR A 76 -9.66 11.72 -10.34
C TYR A 76 -9.69 11.77 -11.87
N GLY A 77 -9.28 12.91 -12.42
CA GLY A 77 -8.99 13.05 -13.84
C GLY A 77 -7.77 12.22 -14.25
N VAL A 78 -7.67 11.91 -15.55
CA VAL A 78 -6.63 11.02 -16.12
C VAL A 78 -5.21 11.45 -15.74
N LYS A 79 -4.93 12.76 -15.71
CA LYS A 79 -3.60 13.29 -15.34
C LYS A 79 -3.19 12.89 -13.92
N MET A 80 -4.09 13.03 -12.96
CA MET A 80 -3.80 12.67 -11.56
C MET A 80 -3.70 11.15 -11.41
N LYS A 81 -4.59 10.39 -12.07
CA LYS A 81 -4.51 8.92 -12.10
C LYS A 81 -3.16 8.44 -12.65
N ALA A 82 -2.71 9.02 -13.76
CA ALA A 82 -1.42 8.71 -14.36
C ALA A 82 -0.26 9.06 -13.42
N GLY A 83 -0.34 10.19 -12.70
CA GLY A 83 0.65 10.57 -11.69
C GLY A 83 0.77 9.54 -10.56
N LEU A 84 -0.36 9.11 -9.99
CA LEU A 84 -0.38 8.09 -8.92
C LEU A 84 0.21 6.75 -9.42
N VAL A 85 -0.24 6.27 -10.59
CA VAL A 85 0.29 5.03 -11.17
C VAL A 85 1.79 5.14 -11.49
N PHE A 86 2.25 6.31 -11.91
CA PHE A 86 3.66 6.57 -12.16
C PHE A 86 4.49 6.49 -10.88
N PHE A 87 4.07 7.14 -9.79
CA PHE A 87 4.78 7.07 -8.51
C PHE A 87 4.79 5.65 -7.97
N PHE A 88 3.64 4.97 -7.92
CA PHE A 88 3.55 3.56 -7.56
C PHE A 88 4.56 2.68 -8.33
N SER A 89 4.62 2.82 -9.66
CA SER A 89 5.45 1.96 -10.52
C SER A 89 6.95 2.25 -10.43
N THR A 90 7.34 3.51 -10.19
CA THR A 90 8.75 3.94 -10.27
C THR A 90 9.47 3.95 -8.94
N THR A 91 8.72 4.05 -7.83
CA THR A 91 9.32 4.22 -6.50
C THR A 91 10.14 3.00 -6.06
N MET A 92 9.68 1.79 -6.36
CA MET A 92 10.43 0.58 -6.03
C MET A 92 11.74 0.43 -6.84
N PRO A 93 11.73 0.52 -8.20
CA PRO A 93 12.97 0.57 -8.98
C PRO A 93 13.92 1.68 -8.53
N PHE A 94 13.40 2.85 -8.17
CA PHE A 94 14.19 3.94 -7.61
C PHE A 94 14.85 3.55 -6.28
N GLY A 95 14.12 2.93 -5.36
CA GLY A 95 14.66 2.41 -4.10
C GLY A 95 15.77 1.38 -4.31
N VAL A 96 15.61 0.45 -5.27
CA VAL A 96 16.64 -0.54 -5.63
C VAL A 96 17.90 0.14 -6.18
N ALA A 97 17.74 1.08 -7.10
CA ALA A 97 18.86 1.83 -7.66
C ALA A 97 19.60 2.64 -6.58
N LEU A 98 18.86 3.24 -5.64
CA LEU A 98 19.42 3.96 -4.49
C LEU A 98 20.18 3.02 -3.56
N GLY A 99 19.62 1.85 -3.22
CA GLY A 99 20.29 0.83 -2.42
C GLY A 99 21.61 0.38 -3.06
N LEU A 100 21.60 0.07 -4.36
CA LEU A 100 22.80 -0.28 -5.11
C LEU A 100 23.86 0.84 -5.10
N ALA A 101 23.43 2.10 -5.23
CA ALA A 101 24.35 3.25 -5.16
C ALA A 101 24.96 3.42 -3.77
N LEU A 102 24.17 3.23 -2.72
CA LEU A 102 24.61 3.38 -1.33
C LEU A 102 25.61 2.29 -0.91
N THR A 103 25.51 1.07 -1.43
CA THR A 103 26.51 0.01 -1.14
C THR A 103 27.94 0.37 -1.56
N LYS A 104 28.09 1.33 -2.49
CA LYS A 104 29.40 1.81 -2.95
C LYS A 104 30.03 2.85 -2.03
N VAL A 105 29.23 3.49 -1.17
CA VAL A 105 29.63 4.67 -0.38
C VAL A 105 29.41 4.45 1.13
N TYR A 106 28.53 3.54 1.52
CA TYR A 106 28.12 3.28 2.89
C TYR A 106 28.33 1.81 3.26
N ARG A 107 28.63 1.54 4.54
CA ARG A 107 28.54 0.19 5.09
C ARG A 107 27.11 -0.04 5.56
N ASP A 108 26.39 -0.93 4.87
CA ASP A 108 24.98 -1.25 5.14
C ASP A 108 24.73 -1.78 6.56
N ASN A 109 25.78 -2.26 7.24
CA ASN A 109 25.76 -2.73 8.63
C ASN A 109 26.11 -1.67 9.68
N SER A 110 26.12 -0.38 9.32
CA SER A 110 26.32 0.71 10.29
C SER A 110 25.11 0.83 11.23
N PRO A 111 25.30 1.01 12.56
CA PRO A 111 24.20 1.20 13.50
C PRO A 111 23.23 2.31 13.08
N THR A 112 23.75 3.42 12.55
CA THR A 112 22.93 4.55 12.09
C THR A 112 22.04 4.16 10.91
N ALA A 113 22.56 3.39 9.95
CA ALA A 113 21.80 2.95 8.78
C ALA A 113 20.65 2.02 9.19
N LEU A 114 20.93 1.07 10.08
CA LEU A 114 19.94 0.14 10.63
C LEU A 114 18.85 0.88 11.43
N ILE A 115 19.22 1.88 12.24
CA ILE A 115 18.26 2.70 12.99
C ILE A 115 17.34 3.48 12.05
N VAL A 116 17.89 4.14 11.03
CA VAL A 116 17.10 4.93 10.08
C VAL A 116 16.14 4.05 9.28
N VAL A 117 16.63 2.94 8.74
CA VAL A 117 15.79 1.99 7.99
C VAL A 117 14.73 1.38 8.89
N GLY A 118 15.07 1.01 10.13
CA GLY A 118 14.11 0.50 11.11
C GLY A 118 13.00 1.49 11.45
N LEU A 119 13.33 2.76 11.68
CA LEU A 119 12.36 3.83 11.96
C LEU A 119 11.43 4.08 10.77
N LEU A 120 11.99 4.20 9.56
CA LEU A 120 11.19 4.39 8.35
C LEU A 120 10.27 3.20 8.08
N ASN A 121 10.76 1.97 8.29
CA ASN A 121 9.95 0.77 8.14
C ASN A 121 8.81 0.69 9.17
N ALA A 122 9.09 1.00 10.44
CA ALA A 122 8.08 1.01 11.50
C ALA A 122 7.00 2.08 11.26
N ALA A 123 7.41 3.29 10.87
CA ALA A 123 6.48 4.37 10.54
C ALA A 123 5.60 4.00 9.33
N SER A 124 6.21 3.46 8.28
CA SER A 124 5.50 3.05 7.07
C SER A 124 4.52 1.89 7.32
N ALA A 125 4.95 0.87 8.06
CA ALA A 125 4.10 -0.26 8.42
C ALA A 125 2.91 0.16 9.30
N GLY A 126 3.15 1.08 10.26
CA GLY A 126 2.09 1.64 11.09
C GLY A 126 1.04 2.39 10.26
N LEU A 127 1.49 3.23 9.32
CA LEU A 127 0.60 3.96 8.40
C LEU A 127 -0.21 3.00 7.52
N LEU A 128 0.43 2.02 6.88
CA LEU A 128 -0.26 1.07 6.01
C LEU A 128 -1.24 0.18 6.77
N HIS A 129 -0.93 -0.22 8.01
CA HIS A 129 -1.88 -0.93 8.87
C HIS A 129 -3.08 -0.05 9.24
N TYR A 130 -2.87 1.22 9.58
CA TYR A 130 -3.97 2.15 9.84
C TYR A 130 -4.86 2.29 8.59
N MET A 131 -4.25 2.50 7.41
CA MET A 131 -5.00 2.59 6.16
C MET A 131 -5.81 1.32 5.86
N ALA A 132 -5.19 0.14 6.02
CA ALA A 132 -5.85 -1.13 5.75
C ALA A 132 -7.03 -1.38 6.72
N LEU A 133 -6.82 -1.19 8.03
CA LEU A 133 -7.80 -1.53 9.05
C LEU A 133 -8.90 -0.47 9.18
N VAL A 134 -8.51 0.80 9.27
CA VAL A 134 -9.41 1.90 9.61
C VAL A 134 -10.03 2.51 8.36
N GLU A 135 -9.23 2.84 7.35
CA GLU A 135 -9.73 3.59 6.19
C GLU A 135 -10.39 2.68 5.13
N LEU A 136 -9.90 1.44 4.98
CA LEU A 136 -10.45 0.48 4.01
C LEU A 136 -11.42 -0.50 4.67
N LEU A 137 -10.91 -1.36 5.57
CA LEU A 137 -11.69 -2.48 6.08
C LEU A 137 -12.89 -2.04 6.93
N ALA A 138 -12.70 -1.08 7.85
CA ALA A 138 -13.82 -0.57 8.64
C ALA A 138 -14.86 0.15 7.76
N ALA A 139 -14.43 0.91 6.76
CA ALA A 139 -15.34 1.58 5.83
C ALA A 139 -16.19 0.58 5.02
N ASP A 140 -15.60 -0.53 4.58
CA ASP A 140 -16.31 -1.58 3.84
C ASP A 140 -17.27 -2.37 4.74
N PHE A 141 -16.80 -2.81 5.92
CA PHE A 141 -17.60 -3.65 6.83
C PHE A 141 -18.72 -2.90 7.54
N LEU A 142 -18.53 -1.61 7.85
CA LEU A 142 -19.56 -0.75 8.45
C LEU A 142 -20.50 -0.15 7.39
N GLY A 143 -20.20 -0.36 6.11
CA GLY A 143 -21.05 0.09 5.02
C GLY A 143 -22.42 -0.61 5.02
N PRO A 144 -23.49 0.07 4.57
CA PRO A 144 -24.86 -0.45 4.61
C PRO A 144 -25.03 -1.76 3.81
N LYS A 145 -24.21 -1.97 2.76
CA LYS A 145 -24.23 -3.20 1.95
C LYS A 145 -23.81 -4.43 2.74
N LEU A 146 -22.71 -4.35 3.50
CA LEU A 146 -22.22 -5.48 4.29
C LEU A 146 -23.04 -5.64 5.57
N GLN A 147 -23.39 -4.54 6.25
CA GLN A 147 -24.23 -4.58 7.45
C GLN A 147 -25.62 -5.21 7.20
N GLY A 148 -26.14 -5.13 5.97
CA GLY A 148 -27.40 -5.78 5.59
C GLY A 148 -27.33 -7.30 5.37
N SER A 149 -26.14 -7.92 5.39
CA SER A 149 -26.00 -9.36 5.08
C SER A 149 -24.83 -10.03 5.82
N VAL A 150 -25.16 -10.79 6.86
CA VAL A 150 -24.19 -11.58 7.64
C VAL A 150 -23.43 -12.58 6.76
N ARG A 151 -24.09 -13.19 5.77
CA ARG A 151 -23.43 -14.11 4.84
C ARG A 151 -22.34 -13.40 4.03
N LEU A 152 -22.61 -12.18 3.56
CA LEU A 152 -21.62 -11.38 2.83
C LEU A 152 -20.46 -10.96 3.73
N GLN A 153 -20.74 -10.55 4.97
CA GLN A 153 -19.69 -10.24 5.95
C GLN A 153 -18.76 -11.41 6.21
N LEU A 154 -19.30 -12.63 6.40
CA LEU A 154 -18.48 -13.83 6.61
C LEU A 154 -17.61 -14.17 5.39
N VAL A 155 -18.14 -14.01 4.17
CA VAL A 155 -17.38 -14.22 2.92
C VAL A 155 -16.25 -13.20 2.79
N CYS A 156 -16.54 -11.91 3.03
CA CYS A 156 -15.53 -10.85 3.00
C CYS A 156 -14.47 -11.07 4.08
N LEU A 157 -14.86 -11.49 5.29
CA LEU A 157 -13.92 -11.76 6.37
C LEU A 157 -13.00 -12.94 6.02
N ALA A 158 -13.55 -14.02 5.46
CA ALA A 158 -12.76 -15.13 4.97
C ALA A 158 -11.77 -14.69 3.88
N ALA A 159 -12.20 -13.84 2.94
CA ALA A 159 -11.33 -13.29 1.91
C ALA A 159 -10.18 -12.44 2.49
N VAL A 160 -10.45 -11.62 3.50
CA VAL A 160 -9.44 -10.81 4.21
C VAL A 160 -8.43 -11.71 4.91
N LEU A 161 -8.89 -12.75 5.62
CA LEU A 161 -8.01 -13.71 6.29
C LEU A 161 -7.15 -14.51 5.29
N LEU A 162 -7.73 -14.90 4.15
CA LEU A 162 -6.99 -15.55 3.07
C LEU A 162 -5.92 -14.63 2.48
N GLY A 163 -6.25 -13.36 2.25
CA GLY A 163 -5.29 -12.34 1.80
C GLY A 163 -4.14 -12.18 2.79
N ALA A 164 -4.44 -11.95 4.08
CA ALA A 164 -3.43 -11.83 5.13
C ALA A 164 -2.56 -13.09 5.27
N GLY A 165 -3.18 -14.28 5.18
CA GLY A 165 -2.48 -15.56 5.18
C GLY A 165 -1.53 -15.71 3.98
N ALA A 166 -1.97 -15.34 2.78
CA ALA A 166 -1.14 -15.36 1.57
C ALA A 166 0.07 -14.43 1.69
N MET A 167 -0.13 -13.20 2.18
CA MET A 167 0.97 -12.25 2.43
C MET A 167 1.96 -12.79 3.47
N SER A 168 1.47 -13.46 4.53
CA SER A 168 2.33 -14.09 5.54
C SER A 168 3.16 -15.25 4.97
N LEU A 169 2.58 -16.08 4.09
CA LEU A 169 3.30 -17.16 3.42
C LEU A 169 4.40 -16.62 2.50
N MET A 170 4.13 -15.56 1.75
CA MET A 170 5.14 -14.89 0.93
C MET A 170 6.30 -14.37 1.77
N ALA A 171 6.00 -13.78 2.93
CA ALA A 171 7.03 -13.28 3.85
C ALA A 171 7.91 -14.39 4.46
N LYS A 172 7.38 -15.61 4.69
CA LYS A 172 8.20 -16.74 5.14
C LYS A 172 9.06 -17.35 4.02
N TRP A 173 8.61 -17.18 2.79
CA TRP A 173 9.25 -17.80 1.62
C TRP A 173 10.36 -16.92 1.02
N ALA A 174 10.23 -15.61 1.15
CA ALA A 174 11.24 -14.61 0.77
C ALA A 174 12.45 -14.61 1.70
#